data_AF-A0A6I8W6H5-F1
#
_entry.id   AF-A0A6I8W6H5-F1
#
_cell.length_a   1.000
_cell.length_b   1.000
_cell.length_c   1.000
_cell.angle_alpha   90.00
_cell.angle_beta   90.00
_cell.angle_gamma   90.00
#
_symmetry.space_group_name_H-M   'P 1'
#
loop_
_entity.id
_entity.type
_entity.pdbx_description
1 polymer ?
#
loop_
_entity_poly.entity_id
_entity_poly.type
_entity_poly.pdbx_seq_one_letter_code
_entity_poly.pdbx_strand_id
1 'polypeptide(L)'
;MQLQHCLVAATLLIVASVNVIVPAAAAAGQNKEKEEFQCPSHIANGNYADPATCRRFYQCVDGYPYLNRCPSGLYFDDLQKYCTFKDEAKCGPLPTTPAPATDAPADTAQRCSTEDCALPYCFCSKDGTQIPGDLEAEKIPQIIMLTFDGAVNLNNYDHYTKIFNGKRQNPNGCLIRGTFFLSHEYSNYQQIQHLGYAGHEVATESISQQQGLQDKGYEEWVGEMIGMREILRHFANVSVNDVVGMRAPFLKPGRNTQYKVLEDFGYIYDSSITVPPVAVPVWPYTLDYKISHECKSGTCPSRTFPGVWEVPLNTHYVEGFEGGHCPYMDQCVLHNLDEEEVLAWLQEDFSRYYEQNKAPYMMPFHTNWFQTKPLENGLHKFLDWALELPDVYILTVTQMLQYMTDPKELRDVNQIESWKCDKSIAVAPKPCNIWQTCALPFKIPEQNLTDTRYMETCRECPNVYPWLGDAGGTGIQGRDNYIFSGASGDEPEDDSTA
;
A
#
# COMPACT_ATOMS: atom_id res chain seq x y z
N MET A 1 -18.28 65.71 -0.27
CA MET A 1 -19.06 66.21 0.89
C MET A 1 -18.06 66.52 2.02
N GLN A 2 -18.38 67.48 2.90
CA GLN A 2 -17.56 67.99 4.03
C GLN A 2 -16.54 67.01 4.68
N LEU A 3 -15.27 67.40 4.92
CA LEU A 3 -14.74 68.16 6.10
C LEU A 3 -14.72 67.31 7.42
N GLN A 4 -13.78 67.36 8.38
CA GLN A 4 -12.57 68.20 8.61
C GLN A 4 -11.75 67.62 9.82
N HIS A 5 -10.47 67.27 9.63
CA HIS A 5 -9.30 67.68 10.46
C HIS A 5 -8.91 67.14 11.89
N CYS A 6 -7.58 66.97 12.01
CA CYS A 6 -6.65 67.49 13.06
C CYS A 6 -6.59 66.91 14.49
N LEU A 7 -5.47 67.06 15.23
CA LEU A 7 -4.02 67.02 14.91
C LEU A 7 -3.22 67.06 16.24
N VAL A 8 -2.19 66.20 16.37
CA VAL A 8 -0.81 66.51 16.85
C VAL A 8 -0.48 67.10 18.25
N ALA A 9 0.68 66.63 18.73
CA ALA A 9 1.68 67.25 19.64
C ALA A 9 1.74 66.81 21.10
N ALA A 10 2.94 66.36 21.47
CA ALA A 10 3.44 66.18 22.83
C ALA A 10 4.48 67.25 23.16
N THR A 11 4.70 67.56 24.44
CA THR A 11 6.00 68.02 24.96
C THR A 11 6.14 67.79 26.47
N LEU A 12 7.38 67.53 26.91
CA LEU A 12 7.79 67.34 28.31
C LEU A 12 7.86 68.68 29.08
N LEU A 13 7.83 68.62 30.42
CA LEU A 13 8.70 69.44 31.29
C LEU A 13 8.89 68.88 32.72
N ILE A 14 10.16 68.53 33.01
CA ILE A 14 10.99 68.56 34.24
C ILE A 14 10.38 69.46 35.38
N VAL A 15 10.49 69.24 36.72
CA VAL A 15 11.69 69.03 37.60
C VAL A 15 11.35 68.55 39.04
N ALA A 16 12.37 67.99 39.71
CA ALA A 16 12.77 68.20 41.13
C ALA A 16 12.47 67.12 42.19
N SER A 17 13.50 66.87 43.01
CA SER A 17 13.62 65.81 44.02
C SER A 17 14.08 66.38 45.38
N VAL A 18 13.52 65.89 46.51
CA VAL A 18 14.17 65.86 47.84
C VAL A 18 13.61 64.67 48.66
N ASN A 19 14.47 63.97 49.40
CA ASN A 19 14.15 62.80 50.24
C ASN A 19 13.62 63.16 51.66
N VAL A 20 12.87 62.25 52.28
CA VAL A 20 12.66 62.19 53.75
C VAL A 20 12.80 60.74 54.26
N ILE A 21 13.27 60.59 55.50
CA ILE A 21 13.61 59.37 56.24
C ILE A 21 13.19 59.59 57.72
N VAL A 22 12.94 58.62 58.60
CA VAL A 22 13.35 57.19 58.73
C VAL A 22 12.13 56.29 59.15
N PRO A 23 12.21 55.01 59.61
CA PRO A 23 11.16 53.99 59.38
C PRO A 23 10.34 53.54 60.61
N ALA A 24 9.28 52.75 60.38
CA ALA A 24 8.75 51.67 61.25
C ALA A 24 7.66 50.89 60.46
N ALA A 25 7.86 49.64 60.04
CA ALA A 25 7.86 48.38 60.80
C ALA A 25 6.48 47.65 60.85
N ALA A 26 6.46 46.45 60.24
CA ALA A 26 5.53 45.33 60.43
C ALA A 26 4.03 45.46 60.04
N ALA A 27 3.69 44.88 58.89
CA ALA A 27 2.59 43.91 58.79
C ALA A 27 2.85 42.96 57.60
N ALA A 28 3.05 41.66 57.86
CA ALA A 28 3.32 40.67 56.81
C ALA A 28 2.01 40.17 56.17
N GLY A 29 1.77 40.52 54.91
CA GLY A 29 0.77 39.88 54.05
C GLY A 29 1.48 38.98 53.04
N GLN A 30 1.48 37.66 53.26
CA GLN A 30 2.02 36.72 52.28
C GLN A 30 1.07 36.60 51.09
N ASN A 31 1.51 37.09 49.94
CA ASN A 31 0.85 36.90 48.66
C ASN A 31 1.08 35.45 48.23
N LYS A 32 0.03 34.62 48.14
CA LYS A 32 0.13 33.29 47.53
C LYS A 32 -0.09 33.42 46.03
N GLU A 33 0.96 33.14 45.26
CA GLU A 33 0.86 32.96 43.81
C GLU A 33 -0.08 31.78 43.51
N LYS A 34 -0.85 31.90 42.42
CA LYS A 34 -1.66 30.79 41.90
C LYS A 34 -0.79 29.99 40.94
N GLU A 35 -0.56 28.73 41.25
CA GLU A 35 0.05 27.79 40.33
C GLU A 35 -0.82 27.66 39.06
N GLU A 36 -0.17 27.77 37.91
CA GLU A 36 -0.80 27.65 36.60
C GLU A 36 -0.83 26.17 36.19
N PHE A 37 -1.98 25.69 35.69
CA PHE A 37 -2.14 24.28 35.34
C PHE A 37 -1.21 23.90 34.18
N GLN A 38 -0.45 22.81 34.33
CA GLN A 38 0.42 22.27 33.29
C GLN A 38 -0.13 20.93 32.77
N CYS A 39 -0.05 20.72 31.46
CA CYS A 39 -0.45 19.45 30.86
C CYS A 39 0.52 18.31 31.24
N PRO A 40 0.03 17.09 31.53
CA PRO A 40 0.89 15.95 31.82
C PRO A 40 1.83 15.61 30.65
N SER A 41 3.15 15.67 30.89
CA SER A 41 4.21 15.51 29.87
C SER A 41 4.36 14.11 29.25
N HIS A 42 3.57 13.13 29.70
CA HIS A 42 3.69 11.72 29.32
C HIS A 42 2.36 11.10 28.84
N ILE A 43 1.34 11.91 28.56
CA ILE A 43 0.00 11.43 28.18
C ILE A 43 -0.48 12.19 26.93
N ALA A 44 -1.28 11.52 26.10
CA ALA A 44 -1.82 12.08 24.86
C ALA A 44 -2.77 13.29 25.07
N ASN A 45 -3.02 14.00 23.98
CA ASN A 45 -3.99 15.10 23.89
C ASN A 45 -5.38 14.66 24.40
N GLY A 46 -6.06 15.50 25.19
CA GLY A 46 -7.31 15.12 25.86
C GLY A 46 -7.81 16.12 26.90
N ASN A 47 -8.87 15.74 27.63
CA ASN A 47 -9.50 16.56 28.67
C ASN A 47 -9.08 16.10 30.08
N TYR A 48 -8.81 17.05 30.96
CA TYR A 48 -8.27 16.85 32.32
C TYR A 48 -9.03 17.73 33.32
N ALA A 49 -9.38 17.21 34.51
CA ALA A 49 -10.13 17.99 35.51
C ALA A 49 -9.37 19.25 35.99
N ASP A 50 -10.08 20.37 36.17
CA ASP A 50 -9.56 21.56 36.85
C ASP A 50 -9.48 21.31 38.36
N PRO A 51 -8.28 21.30 38.99
CA PRO A 51 -8.11 21.03 40.42
C PRO A 51 -8.83 22.03 41.34
N ALA A 52 -9.15 23.23 40.84
CA ALA A 52 -9.85 24.24 41.61
C ALA A 52 -11.38 24.14 41.49
N THR A 53 -11.93 23.52 40.45
CA THR A 53 -13.39 23.46 40.26
C THR A 53 -13.89 22.45 39.24
N CYS A 54 -14.73 21.54 39.73
CA CYS A 54 -15.51 20.57 38.95
C CYS A 54 -16.36 21.13 37.77
N ARG A 55 -16.59 22.45 37.70
CA ARG A 55 -17.35 23.07 36.60
C ARG A 55 -16.46 23.44 35.41
N ARG A 56 -15.19 23.08 35.46
CA ARG A 56 -14.17 23.40 34.46
C ARG A 56 -13.26 22.20 34.25
N PHE A 57 -12.57 22.22 33.12
CA PHE A 57 -11.57 21.24 32.75
C PHE A 57 -10.55 21.93 31.84
N TYR A 58 -9.34 21.39 31.80
CA TYR A 58 -8.32 21.78 30.85
C TYR A 58 -8.31 20.79 29.69
N GLN A 59 -8.36 21.30 28.47
CA GLN A 59 -8.07 20.52 27.28
C GLN A 59 -6.60 20.71 26.95
N CYS A 60 -5.83 19.63 26.86
CA CYS A 60 -4.43 19.64 26.48
C CYS A 60 -4.29 19.29 25.00
N VAL A 61 -3.63 20.17 24.24
CA VAL A 61 -3.25 19.94 22.85
C VAL A 61 -1.77 20.28 22.70
N ASP A 62 -0.98 19.29 22.31
CA ASP A 62 0.47 19.37 22.08
C ASP A 62 1.24 20.01 23.26
N GLY A 63 0.82 19.66 24.48
CA GLY A 63 1.37 20.16 25.74
C GLY A 63 0.78 21.49 26.24
N TYR A 64 -0.05 22.19 25.45
CA TYR A 64 -0.64 23.47 25.82
C TYR A 64 -2.03 23.32 26.48
N PRO A 65 -2.26 23.93 27.67
CA PRO A 65 -3.51 23.82 28.41
C PRO A 65 -4.55 24.90 28.05
N TYR A 66 -5.72 24.48 27.60
CA TYR A 66 -6.86 25.36 27.29
C TYR A 66 -7.97 25.20 28.32
N LEU A 67 -8.22 26.23 29.13
CA LEU A 67 -9.25 26.21 30.17
C LEU A 67 -10.67 26.31 29.57
N ASN A 68 -11.44 25.24 29.72
CA ASN A 68 -12.82 25.13 29.31
C ASN A 68 -13.78 25.12 30.50
N ARG A 69 -15.06 25.44 30.25
CA ARG A 69 -16.15 25.33 31.25
C ARG A 69 -17.18 24.33 30.78
N CYS A 70 -17.72 23.54 31.69
CA CYS A 70 -18.87 22.70 31.39
C CYS A 70 -20.12 23.54 31.08
N PRO A 71 -21.01 23.08 30.19
CA PRO A 71 -22.30 23.72 29.92
C PRO A 71 -23.12 23.93 31.21
N SER A 72 -24.03 24.90 31.18
CA SER A 72 -24.80 25.38 32.34
C SER A 72 -25.50 24.24 33.10
N GLY A 73 -25.00 23.94 34.30
CA GLY A 73 -25.55 22.91 35.19
C GLY A 73 -24.74 21.61 35.24
N LEU A 74 -23.81 21.40 34.31
CA LEU A 74 -22.98 20.20 34.22
C LEU A 74 -21.64 20.34 34.96
N TYR A 75 -21.04 19.19 35.26
CA TYR A 75 -19.84 18.98 36.07
C TYR A 75 -18.94 18.00 35.30
N PHE A 76 -17.63 18.24 35.28
CA PHE A 76 -16.68 17.39 34.57
C PHE A 76 -16.47 16.08 35.33
N ASP A 77 -16.70 14.95 34.64
CA ASP A 77 -16.37 13.63 35.12
C ASP A 77 -14.93 13.28 34.72
N ASP A 78 -14.06 13.08 35.70
CA ASP A 78 -12.63 12.83 35.47
C ASP A 78 -12.31 11.35 35.19
N LEU A 79 -13.27 10.43 35.29
CA LEU A 79 -13.11 9.07 34.75
C LEU A 79 -13.52 9.02 33.27
N GLN A 80 -14.63 9.67 32.93
CA GLN A 80 -15.23 9.61 31.59
C GLN A 80 -14.77 10.73 30.64
N LYS A 81 -14.08 11.75 31.17
CA LYS A 81 -13.51 12.90 30.45
C LYS A 81 -14.51 13.79 29.68
N TYR A 82 -15.77 13.80 30.11
CA TYR A 82 -16.83 14.69 29.60
C TYR A 82 -17.64 15.34 30.74
N CYS A 83 -18.44 16.35 30.40
CA CYS A 83 -19.31 17.05 31.36
C CYS A 83 -20.67 16.33 31.48
N THR A 84 -21.04 15.88 32.69
CA THR A 84 -22.33 15.25 32.99
C THR A 84 -23.06 15.91 34.17
N PHE A 85 -24.22 15.40 34.58
CA PHE A 85 -24.97 15.90 35.73
C PHE A 85 -24.20 15.70 37.05
N LYS A 86 -24.44 16.62 38.00
CA LYS A 86 -23.70 16.70 39.26
C LYS A 86 -23.65 15.38 40.05
N ASP A 87 -24.74 14.64 40.07
CA ASP A 87 -24.89 13.44 40.92
C ASP A 87 -24.26 12.19 40.27
N GLU A 88 -23.96 12.26 38.97
CA GLU A 88 -23.22 11.22 38.23
C GLU A 88 -21.71 11.48 38.28
N ALA A 89 -21.32 12.74 38.04
CA ALA A 89 -19.95 13.18 37.79
C ALA A 89 -18.95 12.80 38.90
N LYS A 90 -17.93 12.02 38.55
CA LYS A 90 -16.76 11.72 39.38
C LYS A 90 -15.77 12.87 39.29
N CYS A 91 -15.95 13.83 40.20
CA CYS A 91 -15.11 15.01 40.27
C CYS A 91 -13.64 14.66 40.56
N GLY A 92 -12.73 15.13 39.70
CA GLY A 92 -11.29 14.96 39.84
C GLY A 92 -10.55 16.23 40.30
N PRO A 93 -9.20 16.26 40.15
CA PRO A 93 -8.37 15.21 39.57
C PRO A 93 -8.36 13.95 40.43
N LEU A 94 -8.74 12.81 39.83
CA LEU A 94 -8.63 11.50 40.47
C LEU A 94 -7.24 10.93 40.21
N PRO A 95 -6.65 10.18 41.16
CA PRO A 95 -5.38 9.52 40.94
C PRO A 95 -5.55 8.44 39.88
N THR A 96 -5.08 8.72 38.66
CA THR A 96 -4.89 7.69 37.64
C THR A 96 -3.80 6.75 38.11
N THR A 97 -4.09 5.45 38.19
CA THR A 97 -3.01 4.45 38.13
C THR A 97 -2.35 4.64 36.76
N PRO A 98 -1.01 4.79 36.67
CA PRO A 98 -0.34 4.74 35.38
C PRO A 98 -0.78 3.46 34.69
N ALA A 99 -1.30 3.55 33.47
CA ALA A 99 -1.41 2.36 32.64
C ALA A 99 -0.01 1.73 32.60
N PRO A 100 0.12 0.40 32.72
CA PRO A 100 1.42 -0.24 32.52
C PRO A 100 2.00 0.29 31.22
N ALA A 101 3.23 0.77 31.26
CA ALA A 101 3.97 0.99 30.04
C ALA A 101 4.20 -0.39 29.44
N THR A 102 3.24 -0.86 28.64
CA THR A 102 3.49 -1.89 27.65
C THR A 102 4.50 -1.27 26.70
N ASP A 103 5.75 -1.70 26.83
CA ASP A 103 6.72 -1.57 25.76
C ASP A 103 6.04 -1.94 24.44
N ALA A 104 6.34 -1.20 23.37
CA ALA A 104 5.85 -1.58 22.05
C ALA A 104 6.22 -3.05 21.81
N PRO A 105 5.33 -3.90 21.27
CA PRO A 105 5.62 -5.31 21.06
C PRO A 105 6.99 -5.43 20.37
N ALA A 106 7.90 -6.22 20.94
CA ALA A 106 9.32 -6.21 20.55
C ALA A 106 9.57 -6.52 19.06
N ASP A 107 8.57 -7.10 18.40
CA ASP A 107 8.50 -7.49 16.99
C ASP A 107 7.90 -6.38 16.08
N THR A 108 7.58 -5.19 16.62
CA THR A 108 7.00 -4.11 15.81
C THR A 108 8.09 -3.46 14.95
N ALA A 109 7.83 -3.33 13.65
CA ALA A 109 8.75 -2.72 12.70
C ALA A 109 9.12 -1.28 13.11
N GLN A 110 10.41 -0.98 13.09
CA GLN A 110 10.94 0.34 13.42
C GLN A 110 10.82 1.30 12.23
N ARG A 111 10.93 2.60 12.47
CA ARG A 111 11.00 3.58 11.37
C ARG A 111 12.30 3.39 10.59
N CYS A 112 12.25 3.66 9.29
CA CYS A 112 13.39 3.60 8.37
C CYS A 112 14.69 4.20 8.96
N SER A 113 15.74 3.39 8.99
CA SER A 113 17.13 3.84 9.18
C SER A 113 17.85 3.76 7.84
N THR A 114 18.12 4.90 7.22
CA THR A 114 18.80 4.98 5.91
C THR A 114 20.29 4.64 5.98
N GLU A 115 20.88 4.56 7.19
CA GLU A 115 22.26 4.12 7.38
C GLU A 115 22.37 2.59 7.36
N ASP A 116 21.34 1.89 7.86
CA ASP A 116 21.27 0.43 7.96
C ASP A 116 20.51 -0.22 6.77
N CYS A 117 19.72 0.57 6.02
CA CYS A 117 18.94 0.12 4.88
C CYS A 117 19.57 0.58 3.56
N ALA A 118 20.30 -0.31 2.89
CA ALA A 118 21.02 -0.01 1.65
C ALA A 118 20.71 -0.98 0.51
N LEU A 119 20.67 -0.43 -0.71
CA LEU A 119 20.54 -1.17 -1.96
C LEU A 119 21.74 -2.11 -2.17
N PRO A 120 21.55 -3.28 -2.82
CA PRO A 120 20.32 -3.75 -3.49
C PRO A 120 19.30 -4.42 -2.55
N TYR A 121 19.63 -4.65 -1.28
CA TYR A 121 18.89 -5.57 -0.42
C TYR A 121 17.76 -4.92 0.38
N CYS A 122 17.93 -3.64 0.74
CA CYS A 122 16.95 -2.87 1.49
C CYS A 122 16.77 -1.50 0.85
N PHE A 123 15.53 -1.02 0.76
CA PHE A 123 15.26 0.37 0.42
C PHE A 123 14.08 0.91 1.22
N CYS A 124 14.31 1.99 1.95
CA CYS A 124 13.27 2.74 2.64
C CYS A 124 13.62 4.23 2.63
N SER A 125 12.61 5.06 2.81
CA SER A 125 12.79 6.48 3.09
C SER A 125 11.77 6.94 4.13
N LYS A 126 11.98 8.15 4.67
CA LYS A 126 11.22 8.67 5.82
C LYS A 126 9.70 8.77 5.57
N ASP A 127 9.31 9.07 4.33
CA ASP A 127 7.93 9.28 3.87
C ASP A 127 7.60 8.52 2.57
N GLY A 128 8.53 7.72 2.05
CA GLY A 128 8.36 6.95 0.81
C GLY A 128 8.64 7.73 -0.48
N THR A 129 8.95 9.04 -0.41
CA THR A 129 9.01 9.89 -1.61
C THR A 129 10.41 10.03 -2.22
N GLN A 130 11.46 9.63 -1.50
CA GLN A 130 12.87 9.75 -1.94
C GLN A 130 13.16 8.87 -3.17
N ILE A 131 13.91 9.42 -4.12
CA ILE A 131 14.34 8.72 -5.32
C ILE A 131 15.46 7.72 -4.98
N PRO A 132 15.41 6.45 -5.44
CA PRO A 132 16.46 5.47 -5.24
C PRO A 132 17.83 5.94 -5.74
N GLY A 133 18.87 5.74 -4.92
CA GLY A 133 20.25 6.11 -5.25
C GLY A 133 20.54 7.62 -5.23
N ASP A 134 19.65 8.43 -4.64
CA ASP A 134 19.77 9.91 -4.56
C ASP A 134 19.97 10.59 -5.93
N LEU A 135 19.33 10.03 -6.97
CA LEU A 135 19.36 10.56 -8.32
C LEU A 135 18.40 11.76 -8.49
N GLU A 136 18.73 12.66 -9.43
CA GLU A 136 17.86 13.78 -9.82
C GLU A 136 16.70 13.30 -10.71
N ALA A 137 15.49 13.79 -10.48
CA ALA A 137 14.26 13.37 -11.18
C ALA A 137 14.35 13.53 -12.70
N GLU A 138 14.99 14.61 -13.16
CA GLU A 138 15.21 14.93 -14.57
C GLU A 138 16.16 13.95 -15.27
N LYS A 139 16.98 13.22 -14.49
CA LYS A 139 17.98 12.29 -14.99
C LYS A 139 17.55 10.83 -14.96
N ILE A 140 16.40 10.49 -14.39
CA ILE A 140 15.90 9.10 -14.30
C ILE A 140 14.75 8.86 -15.30
N PRO A 141 14.56 7.60 -15.76
CA PRO A 141 13.39 7.25 -16.56
C PRO A 141 12.10 7.34 -15.74
N GLN A 142 10.98 7.67 -16.38
CA GLN A 142 9.66 7.41 -15.83
C GLN A 142 9.25 5.99 -16.20
N ILE A 143 9.00 5.15 -15.20
CA ILE A 143 8.53 3.78 -15.41
C ILE A 143 7.00 3.77 -15.33
N ILE A 144 6.35 3.09 -16.29
CA ILE A 144 4.92 2.76 -16.26
C ILE A 144 4.79 1.24 -16.11
N MET A 145 3.92 0.78 -15.21
CA MET A 145 3.67 -0.65 -14.99
C MET A 145 2.20 -0.95 -15.26
N LEU A 146 1.90 -1.54 -16.43
CA LEU A 146 0.56 -2.02 -16.75
C LEU A 146 0.34 -3.34 -16.02
N THR A 147 -0.61 -3.38 -15.08
CA THR A 147 -0.94 -4.59 -14.31
C THR A 147 -2.39 -5.00 -14.53
N PHE A 148 -2.65 -6.29 -14.64
CA PHE A 148 -3.97 -6.85 -14.95
C PHE A 148 -4.34 -7.93 -13.93
N ASP A 149 -5.52 -7.80 -13.34
CA ASP A 149 -5.94 -8.59 -12.19
C ASP A 149 -7.09 -9.53 -12.53
N GLY A 150 -7.07 -10.71 -11.91
CA GLY A 150 -8.11 -11.73 -12.02
C GLY A 150 -7.87 -12.74 -13.15
N ALA A 151 -8.96 -13.33 -13.65
CA ALA A 151 -8.88 -14.42 -14.60
C ALA A 151 -8.64 -13.94 -16.05
N VAL A 152 -7.64 -14.53 -16.73
CA VAL A 152 -7.44 -14.34 -18.18
C VAL A 152 -8.30 -15.34 -18.94
N ASN A 153 -9.19 -14.86 -19.81
CA ASN A 153 -10.06 -15.70 -20.63
C ASN A 153 -10.52 -14.97 -21.91
N LEU A 154 -11.42 -15.61 -22.66
CA LEU A 154 -11.98 -15.11 -23.92
C LEU A 154 -12.63 -13.72 -23.83
N ASN A 155 -13.01 -13.24 -22.63
CA ASN A 155 -13.60 -11.90 -22.47
C ASN A 155 -12.56 -10.77 -22.47
N ASN A 156 -11.28 -11.05 -22.21
CA ASN A 156 -10.27 -10.01 -21.98
C ASN A 156 -8.94 -10.23 -22.72
N TYR A 157 -8.59 -11.46 -23.07
CA TYR A 157 -7.33 -11.79 -23.77
C TYR A 157 -7.14 -11.02 -25.09
N ASP A 158 -8.20 -10.88 -25.89
CA ASP A 158 -8.16 -10.12 -27.14
C ASP A 158 -7.95 -8.62 -26.92
N HIS A 159 -8.34 -8.07 -25.76
CA HIS A 159 -8.06 -6.68 -25.41
C HIS A 159 -6.59 -6.52 -24.97
N TYR A 160 -6.08 -7.43 -24.14
CA TYR A 160 -4.67 -7.43 -23.72
C TYR A 160 -3.71 -7.56 -24.91
N THR A 161 -4.02 -8.41 -25.90
CA THR A 161 -3.19 -8.54 -27.11
C THR A 161 -3.25 -7.30 -28.04
N LYS A 162 -4.31 -6.48 -28.00
CA LYS A 162 -4.33 -5.17 -28.68
C LYS A 162 -3.44 -4.13 -27.99
N ILE A 163 -3.30 -4.20 -26.66
CA ILE A 163 -2.32 -3.39 -25.92
C ILE A 163 -0.91 -3.81 -26.34
N PHE A 164 -0.62 -5.10 -26.22
CA PHE A 164 0.69 -5.72 -26.50
C PHE A 164 0.83 -6.19 -27.96
N ASN A 165 0.42 -5.33 -28.89
CA ASN A 165 0.25 -5.63 -30.32
C ASN A 165 1.55 -5.92 -31.14
N GLY A 166 2.70 -6.09 -30.48
CA GLY A 166 4.00 -6.31 -31.13
C GLY A 166 4.56 -5.09 -31.89
N LYS A 167 4.01 -3.88 -31.69
CA LYS A 167 4.48 -2.65 -32.34
C LYS A 167 4.97 -1.59 -31.34
N ARG A 168 4.31 -1.45 -30.19
CA ARG A 168 4.70 -0.52 -29.12
C ARG A 168 6.06 -0.93 -28.54
N GLN A 169 7.01 -0.01 -28.54
CA GLN A 169 8.39 -0.22 -28.10
C GLN A 169 8.80 0.88 -27.11
N ASN A 170 9.59 0.51 -26.11
CA ASN A 170 10.30 1.42 -25.23
C ASN A 170 11.46 2.11 -25.98
N PRO A 171 12.05 3.20 -25.44
CA PRO A 171 13.14 3.94 -26.10
C PRO A 171 14.40 3.11 -26.44
N ASN A 172 14.58 1.95 -25.81
CA ASN A 172 15.64 0.99 -26.11
C ASN A 172 15.31 0.01 -27.27
N GLY A 173 14.15 0.17 -27.93
CA GLY A 173 13.67 -0.67 -29.03
C GLY A 173 13.00 -1.98 -28.58
N CYS A 174 12.97 -2.29 -27.28
CA CYS A 174 12.30 -3.49 -26.79
C CYS A 174 10.79 -3.28 -26.76
N LEU A 175 10.03 -4.29 -27.17
CA LEU A 175 8.57 -4.29 -27.06
C LEU A 175 8.13 -4.07 -25.60
N ILE A 176 7.09 -3.27 -25.38
CA ILE A 176 6.54 -3.02 -24.03
C ILE A 176 6.06 -4.30 -23.34
N ARG A 177 6.00 -4.28 -22.00
CA ARG A 177 5.53 -5.40 -21.18
C ARG A 177 4.52 -4.96 -20.11
N GLY A 178 4.02 -5.93 -19.37
CA GLY A 178 3.04 -5.78 -18.29
C GLY A 178 3.01 -7.03 -17.42
N THR A 179 2.34 -6.93 -16.28
CA THR A 179 2.26 -7.96 -15.24
C THR A 179 0.83 -8.45 -15.07
N PHE A 180 0.63 -9.76 -14.97
CA PHE A 180 -0.68 -10.38 -14.79
C PHE A 180 -0.76 -11.04 -13.41
N PHE A 181 -1.58 -10.48 -12.51
CA PHE A 181 -1.91 -11.07 -11.20
C PHE A 181 -3.12 -11.99 -11.37
N LEU A 182 -2.85 -13.29 -11.50
CA LEU A 182 -3.84 -14.24 -11.99
C LEU A 182 -4.62 -14.90 -10.85
N SER A 183 -5.93 -15.02 -11.04
CA SER A 183 -6.79 -15.90 -10.23
C SER A 183 -7.19 -17.19 -10.96
N HIS A 184 -7.58 -18.23 -10.20
CA HIS A 184 -7.86 -19.54 -10.79
C HIS A 184 -9.21 -19.64 -11.50
N GLU A 185 -10.32 -19.24 -10.84
CA GLU A 185 -11.65 -19.56 -11.36
C GLU A 185 -11.89 -18.91 -12.74
N TYR A 186 -12.35 -19.71 -13.71
CA TYR A 186 -12.57 -19.31 -15.11
C TYR A 186 -11.34 -18.85 -15.90
N SER A 187 -10.10 -19.11 -15.44
CA SER A 187 -8.88 -18.83 -16.20
C SER A 187 -8.61 -19.84 -17.34
N ASN A 188 -8.12 -19.31 -18.46
CA ASN A 188 -7.64 -20.06 -19.62
C ASN A 188 -6.11 -20.19 -19.57
N TYR A 189 -5.62 -21.38 -19.24
CA TYR A 189 -4.19 -21.62 -19.04
C TYR A 189 -3.39 -21.68 -20.34
N GLN A 190 -4.02 -21.92 -21.49
CA GLN A 190 -3.34 -21.78 -22.79
C GLN A 190 -3.07 -20.30 -23.11
N GLN A 191 -4.02 -19.41 -22.80
CA GLN A 191 -3.86 -17.97 -22.96
C GLN A 191 -2.84 -17.39 -21.98
N ILE A 192 -2.86 -17.84 -20.72
CA ILE A 192 -1.82 -17.50 -19.72
C ILE A 192 -0.44 -17.97 -20.19
N GLN A 193 -0.32 -19.20 -20.70
CA GLN A 193 0.94 -19.69 -21.27
C GLN A 193 1.41 -18.82 -22.44
N HIS A 194 0.51 -18.33 -23.29
CA HIS A 194 0.87 -17.42 -24.37
C HIS A 194 1.38 -16.06 -23.85
N LEU A 195 0.77 -15.49 -22.81
CA LEU A 195 1.25 -14.25 -22.18
C LEU A 195 2.66 -14.44 -21.59
N GLY A 196 2.88 -15.52 -20.84
CA GLY A 196 4.21 -15.85 -20.32
C GLY A 196 5.25 -16.12 -21.42
N TYR A 197 4.83 -16.73 -22.54
CA TYR A 197 5.70 -16.95 -23.70
C TYR A 197 6.06 -15.65 -24.44
N ALA A 198 5.16 -14.67 -24.47
CA ALA A 198 5.44 -13.34 -24.99
C ALA A 198 6.38 -12.51 -24.08
N GLY A 199 6.73 -13.04 -22.90
CA GLY A 199 7.61 -12.40 -21.94
C GLY A 199 6.91 -11.37 -21.04
N HIS A 200 5.59 -11.47 -20.89
CA HIS A 200 4.87 -10.77 -19.81
C HIS A 200 5.15 -11.44 -18.46
N GLU A 201 5.11 -10.67 -17.39
CA GLU A 201 5.28 -11.21 -16.04
C GLU A 201 3.98 -11.89 -15.58
N VAL A 202 4.13 -13.02 -14.91
CA VAL A 202 3.04 -13.81 -14.34
C VAL A 202 3.21 -13.83 -12.82
N ALA A 203 2.18 -13.36 -12.12
CA ALA A 203 2.12 -13.24 -10.67
C ALA A 203 0.82 -13.90 -10.14
N THR A 204 0.76 -14.18 -8.84
CA THR A 204 -0.41 -14.80 -8.20
C THR A 204 -1.36 -13.77 -7.60
N GLU A 205 -2.67 -13.98 -7.75
CA GLU A 205 -3.68 -13.27 -6.95
C GLU A 205 -4.29 -14.19 -5.89
N SER A 206 -4.95 -15.30 -6.28
CA SER A 206 -5.44 -16.36 -5.38
C SER A 206 -6.09 -17.49 -6.17
N ILE A 207 -6.46 -18.59 -5.51
CA ILE A 207 -7.33 -19.60 -6.13
C ILE A 207 -8.78 -19.13 -6.09
N SER A 208 -9.29 -18.82 -4.90
CA SER A 208 -10.73 -18.68 -4.66
C SER A 208 -11.25 -17.23 -4.63
N GLN A 209 -10.37 -16.24 -4.55
CA GLN A 209 -10.70 -14.85 -4.22
C GLN A 209 -11.63 -14.74 -2.97
N GLN A 210 -11.45 -15.62 -1.96
CA GLN A 210 -12.33 -15.63 -0.78
C GLN A 210 -12.34 -14.29 -0.04
N GLN A 211 -13.54 -13.82 0.30
CA GLN A 211 -13.68 -12.66 1.18
C GLN A 211 -13.22 -13.00 2.59
N GLY A 212 -12.48 -12.09 3.22
CA GLY A 212 -11.99 -12.28 4.59
C GLY A 212 -10.60 -12.92 4.67
N LEU A 213 -9.92 -13.20 3.54
CA LEU A 213 -8.57 -13.75 3.53
C LEU A 213 -7.59 -12.95 4.40
N GLN A 214 -7.77 -11.63 4.48
CA GLN A 214 -6.94 -10.72 5.28
C GLN A 214 -6.93 -10.99 6.80
N ASP A 215 -7.90 -11.77 7.31
CA ASP A 215 -8.01 -12.16 8.72
C ASP A 215 -7.87 -13.69 8.92
N LYS A 216 -7.38 -14.43 7.90
CA LYS A 216 -7.12 -15.88 7.95
C LYS A 216 -5.72 -16.22 8.46
N GLY A 217 -5.50 -17.50 8.76
CA GLY A 217 -4.23 -18.06 9.23
C GLY A 217 -3.24 -18.35 8.09
N TYR A 218 -2.06 -18.81 8.49
CA TYR A 218 -0.93 -19.09 7.60
C TYR A 218 -1.31 -20.14 6.54
N GLU A 219 -1.91 -21.26 6.96
CA GLU A 219 -2.31 -22.35 6.06
C GLU A 219 -3.29 -21.91 4.96
N GLU A 220 -4.23 -21.00 5.26
CA GLU A 220 -5.12 -20.47 4.22
C GLU A 220 -4.38 -19.57 3.22
N TRP A 221 -3.47 -18.71 3.67
CA TRP A 221 -2.64 -17.88 2.79
C TRP A 221 -1.72 -18.73 1.91
N VAL A 222 -1.12 -19.78 2.48
CA VAL A 222 -0.33 -20.77 1.76
C VAL A 222 -1.18 -21.50 0.72
N GLY A 223 -2.36 -21.99 1.11
CA GLY A 223 -3.29 -22.69 0.22
C GLY A 223 -3.75 -21.85 -0.98
N GLU A 224 -4.03 -20.56 -0.77
CA GLU A 224 -4.40 -19.63 -1.85
C GLU A 224 -3.21 -19.28 -2.76
N MET A 225 -2.10 -18.84 -2.18
CA MET A 225 -0.99 -18.25 -2.94
C MET A 225 -0.06 -19.29 -3.54
N ILE A 226 0.34 -20.30 -2.75
CA ILE A 226 1.22 -21.37 -3.21
C ILE A 226 0.43 -22.34 -4.08
N GLY A 227 -0.82 -22.61 -3.71
CA GLY A 227 -1.76 -23.32 -4.58
C GLY A 227 -1.89 -22.67 -5.96
N MET A 228 -2.11 -21.35 -6.03
CA MET A 228 -2.22 -20.68 -7.34
C MET A 228 -0.91 -20.72 -8.13
N ARG A 229 0.25 -20.56 -7.47
CA ARG A 229 1.58 -20.72 -8.09
C ARG A 229 1.76 -22.12 -8.70
N GLU A 230 1.30 -23.15 -7.99
CA GLU A 230 1.34 -24.54 -8.44
C GLU A 230 0.34 -24.84 -9.57
N ILE A 231 -0.87 -24.29 -9.55
CA ILE A 231 -1.83 -24.38 -10.67
C ILE A 231 -1.22 -23.76 -11.95
N LEU A 232 -0.56 -22.61 -11.84
CA LEU A 232 0.16 -21.96 -12.96
C LEU A 232 1.30 -22.85 -13.49
N ARG A 233 2.10 -23.47 -12.62
CA ARG A 233 3.11 -24.47 -13.00
C ARG A 233 2.50 -25.65 -13.73
N HIS A 234 1.41 -26.20 -13.21
CA HIS A 234 0.80 -27.40 -13.74
C HIS A 234 0.17 -27.17 -15.11
N PHE A 235 -0.67 -26.13 -15.27
CA PHE A 235 -1.56 -25.98 -16.42
C PHE A 235 -1.15 -24.91 -17.43
N ALA A 236 -0.46 -23.84 -17.03
CA ALA A 236 0.16 -22.89 -17.97
C ALA A 236 1.65 -23.20 -18.22
N ASN A 237 2.23 -24.18 -17.52
CA ASN A 237 3.63 -24.58 -17.66
C ASN A 237 4.62 -23.42 -17.42
N VAL A 238 4.23 -22.49 -16.55
CA VAL A 238 5.05 -21.37 -16.08
C VAL A 238 6.07 -21.89 -15.07
N SER A 239 7.29 -21.35 -15.09
CA SER A 239 8.31 -21.68 -14.10
C SER A 239 7.99 -21.02 -12.75
N VAL A 240 7.92 -21.83 -11.68
CA VAL A 240 7.66 -21.38 -10.29
C VAL A 240 8.65 -20.32 -9.82
N ASN A 241 9.91 -20.44 -10.24
CA ASN A 241 10.99 -19.51 -9.90
C ASN A 241 10.82 -18.13 -10.54
N ASP A 242 9.97 -18.01 -11.56
CA ASP A 242 9.67 -16.77 -12.27
C ASP A 242 8.32 -16.15 -11.82
N VAL A 243 7.52 -16.87 -11.01
CA VAL A 243 6.28 -16.36 -10.40
C VAL A 243 6.58 -15.77 -9.02
N VAL A 244 7.29 -14.64 -9.04
CA VAL A 244 7.92 -14.02 -7.86
C VAL A 244 7.09 -12.93 -7.18
N GLY A 245 6.01 -12.49 -7.81
CA GLY A 245 5.10 -11.46 -7.30
C GLY A 245 3.74 -11.99 -6.88
N MET A 246 3.10 -11.35 -5.90
CA MET A 246 1.68 -11.55 -5.62
C MET A 246 0.90 -10.26 -5.38
N ARG A 247 -0.43 -10.39 -5.38
CA ARG A 247 -1.38 -9.35 -4.97
C ARG A 247 -2.55 -9.98 -4.21
N ALA A 248 -2.86 -9.46 -3.04
CA ALA A 248 -3.97 -9.91 -2.21
C ALA A 248 -5.32 -9.54 -2.84
N PRO A 249 -6.30 -10.47 -2.87
CA PRO A 249 -7.64 -10.19 -3.36
C PRO A 249 -8.26 -8.94 -2.73
N PHE A 250 -8.91 -8.14 -3.56
CA PHE A 250 -9.58 -6.88 -3.17
C PHE A 250 -8.65 -5.82 -2.52
N LEU A 251 -7.33 -5.91 -2.70
CA LEU A 251 -6.31 -5.05 -2.06
C LEU A 251 -6.47 -5.01 -0.53
N LYS A 252 -6.66 -6.20 0.07
CA LYS A 252 -6.69 -6.40 1.52
C LYS A 252 -5.51 -7.28 1.96
N PRO A 253 -4.36 -6.67 2.29
CA PRO A 253 -3.20 -7.42 2.74
C PRO A 253 -3.48 -8.24 4.01
N GLY A 254 -2.80 -9.36 4.20
CA GLY A 254 -3.00 -10.33 5.29
C GLY A 254 -2.23 -10.05 6.58
N ARG A 255 -2.18 -8.79 7.02
CA ARG A 255 -1.49 -8.36 8.25
C ARG A 255 -0.03 -8.79 8.24
N ASN A 256 0.40 -9.60 9.20
CA ASN A 256 1.74 -10.22 9.22
C ASN A 256 1.74 -11.61 8.55
N THR A 257 0.57 -12.25 8.44
CA THR A 257 0.42 -13.63 7.97
C THR A 257 0.80 -13.77 6.50
N GLN A 258 0.31 -12.85 5.64
CA GLN A 258 0.66 -12.82 4.22
C GLN A 258 2.17 -12.74 4.03
N TYR A 259 2.83 -11.74 4.62
CA TYR A 259 4.24 -11.48 4.39
C TYR A 259 5.15 -12.57 4.95
N LYS A 260 4.71 -13.30 5.98
CA LYS A 260 5.40 -14.52 6.41
C LYS A 260 5.33 -15.62 5.33
N VAL A 261 4.19 -15.79 4.67
CA VAL A 261 4.06 -16.69 3.51
C VAL A 261 4.92 -16.23 2.31
N LEU A 262 5.05 -14.91 2.06
CA LEU A 262 5.96 -14.41 1.03
C LEU A 262 7.43 -14.79 1.34
N GLU A 263 7.87 -14.50 2.56
CA GLU A 263 9.22 -14.79 3.04
C GLU A 263 9.55 -16.29 2.95
N ASP A 264 8.70 -17.15 3.52
CA ASP A 264 8.92 -18.61 3.57
C ASP A 264 8.91 -19.25 2.17
N PHE A 265 8.06 -18.77 1.25
CA PHE A 265 7.96 -19.33 -0.10
C PHE A 265 8.70 -18.54 -1.18
N GLY A 266 9.61 -17.64 -0.80
CA GLY A 266 10.49 -16.94 -1.73
C GLY A 266 9.76 -16.10 -2.78
N TYR A 267 8.67 -15.44 -2.40
CA TYR A 267 8.19 -14.29 -3.18
C TYR A 267 9.17 -13.13 -3.00
N ILE A 268 9.44 -12.41 -4.08
CA ILE A 268 10.29 -11.21 -4.06
C ILE A 268 9.47 -9.99 -3.64
N TYR A 269 8.20 -9.93 -4.05
CA TYR A 269 7.36 -8.76 -3.77
C TYR A 269 5.88 -9.06 -3.56
N ASP A 270 5.27 -8.19 -2.77
CA ASP A 270 3.84 -7.94 -2.72
C ASP A 270 3.49 -6.66 -3.51
N SER A 271 2.26 -6.59 -4.01
CA SER A 271 1.67 -5.36 -4.52
C SER A 271 0.21 -5.31 -4.09
N SER A 272 -0.01 -5.10 -2.79
CA SER A 272 -1.35 -5.11 -2.18
C SER A 272 -1.64 -3.87 -1.34
N ILE A 273 -0.61 -3.15 -0.92
CA ILE A 273 -0.77 -2.00 -0.04
C ILE A 273 -1.14 -0.78 -0.88
N THR A 274 -2.27 -0.15 -0.51
CA THR A 274 -2.72 1.10 -1.12
C THR A 274 -2.20 2.31 -0.36
N VAL A 275 -1.65 3.27 -1.10
CA VAL A 275 -1.23 4.58 -0.59
C VAL A 275 -2.41 5.54 -0.71
N PRO A 276 -2.76 6.35 0.31
CA PRO A 276 -3.75 7.43 0.16
C PRO A 276 -3.43 8.39 -1.01
N PRO A 277 -4.39 9.19 -1.48
CA PRO A 277 -4.11 10.28 -2.41
C PRO A 277 -3.11 11.26 -1.76
N VAL A 278 -1.89 11.28 -2.30
CA VAL A 278 -0.78 12.15 -1.90
C VAL A 278 -0.19 12.82 -3.12
N ALA A 279 0.22 14.08 -2.96
CA ALA A 279 0.76 14.89 -4.05
C ALA A 279 2.00 14.24 -4.66
N VAL A 280 3.02 13.97 -3.84
CA VAL A 280 4.23 13.24 -4.24
C VAL A 280 3.97 11.73 -4.09
N PRO A 281 4.00 10.92 -5.17
CA PRO A 281 3.75 9.49 -5.07
C PRO A 281 4.89 8.74 -4.36
N VAL A 282 4.56 7.60 -3.76
CA VAL A 282 5.49 6.77 -2.99
C VAL A 282 6.21 5.78 -3.91
N TRP A 283 7.54 5.73 -3.81
CA TRP A 283 8.38 4.70 -4.44
C TRP A 283 8.22 3.33 -3.74
N PRO A 284 8.43 2.21 -4.44
CA PRO A 284 8.52 0.88 -3.81
C PRO A 284 9.57 0.85 -2.70
N TYR A 285 9.36 0.00 -1.70
CA TYR A 285 10.21 -0.10 -0.51
C TYR A 285 10.27 -1.54 0.00
N THR A 286 11.27 -1.89 0.79
CA THR A 286 11.35 -3.19 1.45
C THR A 286 10.73 -3.17 2.85
N LEU A 287 10.24 -4.31 3.30
CA LEU A 287 9.56 -4.49 4.58
C LEU A 287 10.50 -4.79 5.75
N ASP A 288 11.82 -4.58 5.58
CA ASP A 288 12.80 -4.48 6.67
C ASP A 288 12.41 -3.41 7.72
N TYR A 289 11.69 -2.38 7.29
CA TYR A 289 11.23 -1.27 8.12
C TYR A 289 9.73 -1.04 8.00
N LYS A 290 9.20 -0.25 8.94
CA LYS A 290 7.79 0.15 8.96
C LYS A 290 7.45 0.95 7.70
N ILE A 291 6.31 0.60 7.09
CA ILE A 291 5.67 1.34 6.00
C ILE A 291 5.65 2.85 6.27
N SER A 292 6.00 3.63 5.25
CA SER A 292 6.25 5.08 5.36
C SER A 292 4.99 5.95 5.25
N HIS A 293 3.85 5.35 4.93
CA HIS A 293 2.57 6.04 4.71
C HIS A 293 1.41 5.41 5.52
N GLU A 294 0.21 6.01 5.44
CA GLU A 294 -0.98 5.48 6.10
C GLU A 294 -1.45 4.15 5.47
N CYS A 295 -1.76 3.17 6.30
CA CYS A 295 -2.39 1.92 5.87
C CYS A 295 -3.91 2.08 5.74
N LYS A 296 -4.41 2.36 4.52
CA LYS A 296 -5.85 2.56 4.30
C LYS A 296 -6.70 1.29 4.43
N SER A 297 -6.14 0.11 4.19
CA SER A 297 -6.84 -1.17 4.38
C SER A 297 -7.04 -1.57 5.85
N GLY A 298 -6.25 -0.99 6.77
CA GLY A 298 -6.20 -1.42 8.19
C GLY A 298 -5.61 -2.81 8.42
N THR A 299 -5.01 -3.41 7.39
CA THR A 299 -4.53 -4.82 7.40
C THR A 299 -3.12 -4.97 6.83
N CYS A 300 -2.35 -3.89 6.70
CA CYS A 300 -0.93 -3.92 6.29
C CYS A 300 -0.03 -4.59 7.36
N PRO A 301 1.24 -4.94 7.04
CA PRO A 301 2.13 -5.54 8.02
C PRO A 301 2.52 -4.56 9.13
N SER A 302 2.86 -5.14 10.28
CA SER A 302 3.26 -4.44 11.51
C SER A 302 4.62 -4.90 12.03
N ARG A 303 5.10 -6.06 11.55
CA ARG A 303 6.42 -6.64 11.80
C ARG A 303 7.34 -6.43 10.60
N THR A 304 8.61 -6.75 10.76
CA THR A 304 9.61 -6.69 9.67
C THR A 304 9.62 -7.98 8.85
N PHE A 305 9.75 -7.86 7.54
CA PHE A 305 9.93 -8.97 6.59
C PHE A 305 11.11 -8.65 5.67
N PRO A 306 12.35 -8.90 6.12
CA PRO A 306 13.56 -8.43 5.45
C PRO A 306 13.67 -8.86 3.98
N GLY A 307 13.97 -7.92 3.09
CA GLY A 307 14.13 -8.18 1.66
C GLY A 307 12.85 -8.48 0.88
N VAL A 308 11.68 -8.58 1.53
CA VAL A 308 10.38 -8.59 0.82
C VAL A 308 10.05 -7.18 0.39
N TRP A 309 9.87 -6.96 -0.91
CA TRP A 309 9.48 -5.67 -1.46
C TRP A 309 7.96 -5.47 -1.42
N GLU A 310 7.51 -4.27 -1.05
CA GLU A 310 6.19 -3.77 -1.41
C GLU A 310 6.31 -2.90 -2.67
N VAL A 311 5.47 -3.17 -3.65
CA VAL A 311 5.25 -2.30 -4.81
C VAL A 311 3.87 -1.64 -4.64
N PRO A 312 3.82 -0.48 -3.97
CA PRO A 312 2.57 0.06 -3.45
C PRO A 312 1.70 0.65 -4.56
N LEU A 313 0.39 0.52 -4.39
CA LEU A 313 -0.59 1.11 -5.29
C LEU A 313 -0.84 2.56 -4.87
N ASN A 314 -0.16 3.49 -5.54
CA ASN A 314 -0.44 4.91 -5.42
C ASN A 314 -1.85 5.21 -5.95
N THR A 315 -2.74 5.70 -5.09
CA THR A 315 -4.11 6.03 -5.51
C THR A 315 -4.10 7.07 -6.64
N HIS A 316 -4.84 6.80 -7.71
CA HIS A 316 -5.04 7.69 -8.85
C HIS A 316 -6.07 8.77 -8.53
N TYR A 317 -5.79 10.01 -8.93
CA TYR A 317 -6.72 11.15 -8.82
C TYR A 317 -6.20 12.36 -9.62
N VAL A 318 -7.11 13.26 -9.98
CA VAL A 318 -6.85 14.57 -10.62
C VAL A 318 -6.95 15.71 -9.59
N GLU A 319 -6.35 16.88 -9.83
CA GLU A 319 -6.22 17.95 -8.82
C GLU A 319 -7.59 18.41 -8.29
N GLY A 320 -8.61 18.45 -9.16
CA GLY A 320 -9.99 18.79 -8.78
C GLY A 320 -10.71 17.73 -7.93
N PHE A 321 -10.13 16.54 -7.73
CA PHE A 321 -10.78 15.34 -7.19
C PHE A 321 -12.10 14.97 -7.92
N GLU A 322 -12.24 15.44 -9.17
CA GLU A 322 -13.33 15.04 -10.05
C GLU A 322 -13.22 13.54 -10.35
N GLY A 323 -14.32 12.82 -10.14
CA GLY A 323 -14.33 11.36 -10.15
C GLY A 323 -13.83 10.65 -8.88
N GLY A 324 -13.41 11.40 -7.86
CA GLY A 324 -12.91 10.86 -6.60
C GLY A 324 -11.46 10.40 -6.68
N HIS A 325 -11.14 9.30 -5.99
CA HIS A 325 -9.80 8.73 -5.96
C HIS A 325 -9.88 7.20 -5.97
N CYS A 326 -8.99 6.53 -6.69
CA CYS A 326 -9.16 5.13 -7.08
C CYS A 326 -7.82 4.36 -7.04
N PRO A 327 -7.70 3.24 -6.30
CA PRO A 327 -6.53 2.36 -6.39
C PRO A 327 -6.51 1.53 -7.68
N TYR A 328 -7.68 1.24 -8.27
CA TYR A 328 -7.84 0.56 -9.55
C TYR A 328 -8.38 1.51 -10.62
N MET A 329 -7.87 1.41 -11.84
CA MET A 329 -8.30 2.25 -12.96
C MET A 329 -9.80 2.13 -13.24
N ASP A 330 -10.36 0.91 -13.16
CA ASP A 330 -11.80 0.67 -13.36
C ASP A 330 -12.70 1.12 -12.19
N GLN A 331 -12.12 1.66 -11.11
CA GLN A 331 -12.85 2.28 -9.99
C GLN A 331 -12.90 3.81 -10.08
N CYS A 332 -12.17 4.42 -11.03
CA CYS A 332 -12.17 5.86 -11.26
C CYS A 332 -13.46 6.32 -11.95
N VAL A 333 -14.14 7.34 -11.42
CA VAL A 333 -15.44 7.79 -11.96
C VAL A 333 -15.25 8.95 -12.94
N LEU A 334 -15.07 8.64 -14.23
CA LEU A 334 -14.94 9.69 -15.26
C LEU A 334 -16.31 10.32 -15.58
N HIS A 335 -16.37 11.65 -15.63
CA HIS A 335 -17.63 12.39 -15.77
C HIS A 335 -18.30 12.20 -17.13
N ASN A 336 -17.53 12.22 -18.23
CA ASN A 336 -17.99 11.74 -19.52
C ASN A 336 -17.10 10.59 -20.00
N LEU A 337 -17.73 9.63 -20.67
CA LEU A 337 -17.03 8.49 -21.29
C LEU A 337 -16.71 8.82 -22.75
N ASP A 338 -15.86 9.82 -22.96
CA ASP A 338 -15.24 10.15 -24.24
C ASP A 338 -13.74 9.80 -24.25
N GLU A 339 -13.23 9.32 -25.37
CA GLU A 339 -11.85 8.84 -25.48
C GLU A 339 -10.78 9.95 -25.40
N GLU A 340 -11.11 11.21 -25.69
CA GLU A 340 -10.21 12.36 -25.46
C GLU A 340 -10.25 12.82 -23.99
N GLU A 341 -11.40 12.74 -23.31
CA GLU A 341 -11.49 13.05 -21.87
C GLU A 341 -10.77 12.00 -21.02
N VAL A 342 -10.88 10.72 -21.40
CA VAL A 342 -10.07 9.64 -20.79
C VAL A 342 -8.58 9.90 -21.00
N LEU A 343 -8.16 10.29 -22.21
CA LEU A 343 -6.76 10.63 -22.49
C LEU A 343 -6.27 11.79 -21.59
N ALA A 344 -7.04 12.89 -21.52
CA ALA A 344 -6.68 14.06 -20.73
C ALA A 344 -6.57 13.73 -19.23
N TRP A 345 -7.50 12.94 -18.68
CA TRP A 345 -7.47 12.49 -17.29
C TRP A 345 -6.24 11.61 -17.00
N LEU A 346 -5.91 10.69 -17.91
CA LEU A 346 -4.71 9.85 -17.79
C LEU A 346 -3.41 10.67 -17.89
N GLN A 347 -3.38 11.71 -18.73
CA GLN A 347 -2.25 12.63 -18.83
C GLN A 347 -2.05 13.44 -17.55
N GLU A 348 -3.13 13.97 -16.94
CA GLU A 348 -3.05 14.74 -15.69
C GLU A 348 -2.53 13.88 -14.53
N ASP A 349 -3.12 12.70 -14.31
CA ASP A 349 -2.67 11.80 -13.24
C ASP A 349 -1.25 11.27 -13.50
N PHE A 350 -0.83 11.05 -14.76
CA PHE A 350 0.56 10.74 -15.11
C PHE A 350 1.53 11.90 -14.81
N SER A 351 1.17 13.14 -15.14
CA SER A 351 2.00 14.33 -14.88
C SER A 351 2.35 14.47 -13.40
N ARG A 352 1.46 14.04 -12.48
CA ARG A 352 1.73 13.97 -11.04
C ARG A 352 2.97 13.14 -10.70
N TYR A 353 3.26 12.07 -11.43
CA TYR A 353 4.47 11.26 -11.24
C TYR A 353 5.64 11.89 -11.99
N TYR A 354 5.43 12.19 -13.28
CA TYR A 354 6.45 12.61 -14.23
C TYR A 354 7.14 13.94 -13.89
N GLU A 355 6.38 14.89 -13.34
CA GLU A 355 6.85 16.25 -13.00
C GLU A 355 7.34 16.38 -11.56
N GLN A 356 7.26 15.31 -10.74
CA GLN A 356 7.70 15.32 -9.35
C GLN A 356 8.91 14.40 -9.12
N ASN A 357 8.71 13.21 -8.58
CA ASN A 357 9.80 12.30 -8.19
C ASN A 357 9.95 11.09 -9.13
N LYS A 358 9.18 11.03 -10.23
CA LYS A 358 9.11 9.92 -11.19
C LYS A 358 8.97 8.52 -10.57
N ALA A 359 8.27 8.43 -9.44
CA ALA A 359 7.90 7.13 -8.88
C ALA A 359 7.17 6.26 -9.94
N PRO A 360 7.30 4.93 -9.90
CA PRO A 360 6.70 4.05 -10.89
C PRO A 360 5.18 4.24 -11.00
N TYR A 361 4.72 4.62 -12.19
CA TYR A 361 3.31 4.82 -12.50
C TYR A 361 2.63 3.47 -12.76
N MET A 362 2.12 2.84 -11.71
CA MET A 362 1.33 1.62 -11.86
C MET A 362 -0.05 1.95 -12.41
N MET A 363 -0.52 1.21 -13.41
CA MET A 363 -1.91 1.26 -13.89
C MET A 363 -2.53 -0.13 -13.72
N PRO A 364 -3.27 -0.39 -12.62
CA PRO A 364 -3.88 -1.68 -12.34
C PRO A 364 -5.32 -1.75 -12.87
N PHE A 365 -5.62 -2.76 -13.70
CA PHE A 365 -6.89 -2.93 -14.40
C PHE A 365 -7.55 -4.29 -14.14
N HIS A 366 -8.86 -4.29 -13.93
CA HIS A 366 -9.69 -5.48 -14.16
C HIS A 366 -10.25 -5.52 -15.59
N THR A 367 -10.90 -6.64 -15.93
CA THR A 367 -11.66 -6.79 -17.18
C THR A 367 -12.72 -5.70 -17.42
N ASN A 368 -13.21 -5.03 -16.37
CA ASN A 368 -14.26 -4.01 -16.45
C ASN A 368 -13.85 -2.80 -17.30
N TRP A 369 -12.57 -2.37 -17.23
CA TRP A 369 -12.05 -1.27 -18.05
C TRP A 369 -12.27 -1.54 -19.54
N PHE A 370 -12.00 -2.78 -19.97
CA PHE A 370 -12.04 -3.20 -21.37
C PHE A 370 -13.47 -3.48 -21.90
N GLN A 371 -14.46 -3.54 -21.02
CA GLN A 371 -15.88 -3.60 -21.43
C GLN A 371 -16.40 -2.23 -21.91
N THR A 372 -15.72 -1.14 -21.55
CA THR A 372 -16.14 0.22 -21.90
C THR A 372 -15.24 0.79 -22.98
N LYS A 373 -15.69 0.77 -24.24
CA LYS A 373 -14.88 1.14 -25.41
C LYS A 373 -14.15 2.50 -25.31
N PRO A 374 -14.76 3.60 -24.82
CA PRO A 374 -14.04 4.86 -24.59
C PRO A 374 -12.84 4.74 -23.64
N LEU A 375 -12.92 3.88 -22.61
CA LEU A 375 -11.82 3.62 -21.68
C LEU A 375 -10.66 2.86 -22.37
N GLU A 376 -10.97 1.79 -23.13
CA GLU A 376 -9.98 1.05 -23.93
C GLU A 376 -9.31 1.98 -24.98
N ASN A 377 -10.11 2.78 -25.69
CA ASN A 377 -9.61 3.71 -26.71
C ASN A 377 -8.75 4.83 -26.10
N GLY A 378 -9.18 5.44 -25.00
CA GLY A 378 -8.41 6.47 -24.29
C GLY A 378 -7.10 5.93 -23.72
N LEU A 379 -7.11 4.71 -23.17
CA LEU A 379 -5.87 4.01 -22.78
C LEU A 379 -4.94 3.79 -23.98
N HIS A 380 -5.45 3.36 -25.13
CA HIS A 380 -4.60 3.22 -26.32
C HIS A 380 -3.96 4.54 -26.75
N LYS A 381 -4.71 5.65 -26.75
CA LYS A 381 -4.15 6.99 -27.03
C LYS A 381 -3.10 7.39 -26.01
N PHE A 382 -3.35 7.15 -24.72
CA PHE A 382 -2.42 7.46 -23.65
C PHE A 382 -1.11 6.69 -23.80
N LEU A 383 -1.17 5.39 -24.09
CA LEU A 383 0.02 4.56 -24.30
C LEU A 383 0.81 4.98 -25.54
N ASP A 384 0.12 5.37 -26.62
CA ASP A 384 0.77 5.85 -27.83
C ASP A 384 1.45 7.22 -27.59
N TRP A 385 0.79 8.15 -26.87
CA TRP A 385 1.35 9.43 -26.44
C TRP A 385 2.54 9.29 -25.46
N ALA A 386 2.40 8.46 -24.43
CA ALA A 386 3.42 8.29 -23.40
C ALA A 386 4.72 7.71 -23.98
N LEU A 387 4.63 6.89 -25.03
CA LEU A 387 5.79 6.35 -25.76
C LEU A 387 6.43 7.34 -26.76
N GLU A 388 5.85 8.52 -26.98
CA GLU A 388 6.54 9.62 -27.67
C GLU A 388 7.55 10.33 -26.76
N LEU A 389 7.43 10.17 -25.43
CA LEU A 389 8.36 10.73 -24.45
C LEU A 389 9.65 9.88 -24.37
N PRO A 390 10.85 10.48 -24.55
CA PRO A 390 12.09 9.74 -24.78
C PRO A 390 12.65 9.01 -23.53
N ASP A 391 12.09 9.29 -22.36
CA ASP A 391 12.50 8.78 -21.06
C ASP A 391 11.43 7.92 -20.36
N VAL A 392 10.32 7.63 -21.04
CA VAL A 392 9.24 6.76 -20.53
C VAL A 392 9.48 5.31 -20.92
N TYR A 393 9.36 4.39 -19.96
CA TYR A 393 9.53 2.95 -20.15
C TYR A 393 8.33 2.19 -19.58
N ILE A 394 7.65 1.41 -20.41
CA ILE A 394 6.54 0.53 -20.02
C ILE A 394 7.07 -0.90 -19.81
N LEU A 395 7.09 -1.32 -18.55
CA LEU A 395 7.83 -2.49 -18.07
C LEU A 395 6.97 -3.38 -17.17
N THR A 396 7.47 -4.58 -16.90
CA THR A 396 6.92 -5.41 -15.81
C THR A 396 7.36 -4.89 -14.44
N VAL A 397 6.68 -5.34 -13.38
CA VAL A 397 7.00 -5.01 -11.99
C VAL A 397 8.37 -5.57 -11.59
N THR A 398 8.70 -6.79 -11.97
CA THR A 398 10.05 -7.35 -11.76
C THR A 398 11.15 -6.54 -12.47
N GLN A 399 10.90 -6.07 -13.71
CA GLN A 399 11.85 -5.19 -14.42
C GLN A 399 12.03 -3.83 -13.74
N MET A 400 10.96 -3.29 -13.15
CA MET A 400 11.01 -2.08 -12.33
C MET A 400 11.78 -2.32 -11.03
N LEU A 401 11.54 -3.43 -10.32
CA LEU A 401 12.30 -3.78 -9.11
C LEU A 401 13.80 -3.99 -9.40
N GLN A 402 14.16 -4.48 -10.58
CA GLN A 402 15.56 -4.57 -10.99
C GLN A 402 16.21 -3.18 -11.18
N TYR A 403 15.43 -2.17 -11.60
CA TYR A 403 15.87 -0.77 -11.52
C TYR A 403 16.00 -0.30 -10.07
N MET A 404 15.05 -0.65 -9.18
CA MET A 404 15.15 -0.31 -7.74
C MET A 404 16.43 -0.85 -7.10
N THR A 405 16.84 -2.08 -7.44
CA THR A 405 18.03 -2.71 -6.86
C THR A 405 19.36 -2.10 -7.33
N ASP A 406 19.40 -1.50 -8.52
CA ASP A 406 20.61 -0.87 -9.09
C ASP A 406 20.25 0.36 -9.95
N PRO A 407 19.79 1.46 -9.32
CA PRO A 407 19.18 2.58 -10.02
C PRO A 407 20.20 3.32 -10.89
N LYS A 408 19.81 3.59 -12.13
CA LYS A 408 20.64 4.25 -13.15
C LYS A 408 20.03 5.58 -13.60
N GLU A 409 20.91 6.51 -13.97
CA GLU A 409 20.52 7.64 -14.83
C GLU A 409 20.10 7.12 -16.22
N LEU A 410 19.25 7.87 -16.92
CA LEU A 410 18.66 7.56 -18.22
C LEU A 410 19.68 7.18 -19.29
N ARG A 411 20.88 7.78 -19.26
CA ARG A 411 21.98 7.43 -20.19
C ARG A 411 22.52 6.00 -19.98
N ASP A 412 22.34 5.44 -18.78
CA ASP A 412 22.94 4.20 -18.31
C ASP A 412 21.90 3.07 -18.11
N VAL A 413 20.60 3.31 -18.28
CA VAL A 413 19.54 2.28 -18.12
C VAL A 413 19.71 1.09 -19.07
N ASN A 414 20.35 1.28 -20.22
CA ASN A 414 20.69 0.19 -21.16
C ASN A 414 21.73 -0.79 -20.61
N GLN A 415 22.38 -0.47 -19.48
CA GLN A 415 23.25 -1.38 -18.75
C GLN A 415 22.46 -2.36 -17.87
N ILE A 416 21.19 -2.04 -17.52
CA ILE A 416 20.31 -2.91 -16.73
C ILE A 416 19.99 -4.15 -17.55
N GLU A 417 20.47 -5.29 -17.06
CA GLU A 417 20.56 -6.51 -17.84
C GLU A 417 19.19 -7.06 -18.29
N SER A 418 18.16 -6.89 -17.47
CA SER A 418 16.78 -7.34 -17.73
C SER A 418 15.95 -6.40 -18.62
N TRP A 419 16.46 -5.19 -18.89
CA TRP A 419 15.82 -4.25 -19.81
C TRP A 419 16.24 -4.50 -21.27
N LYS A 420 17.26 -5.33 -21.50
CA LYS A 420 17.77 -5.70 -22.83
C LYS A 420 16.83 -6.68 -23.53
N CYS A 421 16.62 -6.51 -24.84
CA CYS A 421 15.58 -7.23 -25.57
C CYS A 421 15.89 -8.73 -25.76
N ASP A 422 17.18 -9.10 -25.76
CA ASP A 422 17.66 -10.49 -25.83
C ASP A 422 17.44 -11.25 -24.51
N LYS A 423 17.30 -10.53 -23.40
CA LYS A 423 16.98 -11.02 -22.05
C LYS A 423 15.48 -11.15 -21.76
N SER A 424 14.62 -11.04 -22.78
CA SER A 424 13.19 -11.41 -22.71
C SER A 424 13.01 -12.92 -22.55
N ILE A 425 13.41 -13.45 -21.38
CA ILE A 425 13.24 -14.86 -21.01
C ILE A 425 11.75 -15.10 -20.79
N ALA A 426 11.13 -15.77 -21.76
CA ALA A 426 9.78 -16.25 -21.67
C ALA A 426 9.59 -17.12 -20.40
N VAL A 427 8.76 -16.68 -19.47
CA VAL A 427 8.49 -17.40 -18.19
C VAL A 427 7.69 -18.69 -18.38
N ALA A 428 7.18 -18.91 -19.60
CA ALA A 428 6.56 -20.15 -20.05
C ALA A 428 7.07 -20.53 -21.46
N PRO A 429 7.20 -21.83 -21.78
CA PRO A 429 7.58 -22.25 -23.12
C PRO A 429 6.43 -22.03 -24.11
N LYS A 430 6.75 -22.09 -25.41
CA LYS A 430 5.78 -21.85 -26.49
C LYS A 430 4.47 -22.64 -26.29
N PRO A 431 3.29 -21.99 -26.33
CA PRO A 431 2.02 -22.66 -26.19
C PRO A 431 1.75 -23.64 -27.33
N CYS A 432 0.88 -24.60 -27.04
CA CYS A 432 0.34 -25.55 -28.02
C CYS A 432 -0.52 -24.83 -29.08
N ASN A 433 -0.53 -25.40 -30.30
CA ASN A 433 -1.41 -24.94 -31.38
C ASN A 433 -2.85 -25.46 -31.23
N ILE A 434 -3.05 -26.54 -30.47
CA ILE A 434 -4.34 -27.18 -30.19
C ILE A 434 -4.35 -27.46 -28.69
N TRP A 435 -5.30 -26.88 -27.97
CA TRP A 435 -5.47 -27.04 -26.53
C TRP A 435 -6.53 -28.10 -26.20
N GLN A 436 -6.53 -28.54 -24.95
CA GLN A 436 -7.59 -29.37 -24.38
C GLN A 436 -8.61 -28.46 -23.68
N THR A 437 -9.90 -28.66 -23.93
CA THR A 437 -11.00 -28.06 -23.18
C THR A 437 -11.54 -29.12 -22.22
N CYS A 438 -11.17 -29.03 -20.96
CA CYS A 438 -11.43 -30.02 -19.93
C CYS A 438 -12.77 -29.73 -19.23
N ALA A 439 -13.74 -30.64 -19.35
CA ALA A 439 -14.98 -30.61 -18.56
C ALA A 439 -14.76 -31.35 -17.24
N LEU A 440 -14.59 -30.60 -16.16
CA LEU A 440 -14.06 -31.10 -14.88
C LEU A 440 -15.14 -31.04 -13.78
N PRO A 441 -15.34 -32.11 -13.00
CA PRO A 441 -16.23 -32.05 -11.85
C PRO A 441 -15.63 -31.16 -10.75
N PHE A 442 -16.45 -30.25 -10.23
CA PHE A 442 -16.12 -29.36 -9.12
C PHE A 442 -17.16 -29.49 -8.02
N LYS A 443 -16.75 -29.88 -6.81
CA LYS A 443 -17.62 -29.83 -5.64
C LYS A 443 -17.55 -28.43 -5.07
N ILE A 444 -18.64 -27.68 -5.16
CA ILE A 444 -18.70 -26.30 -4.69
C ILE A 444 -18.46 -26.29 -3.16
N PRO A 445 -17.58 -25.44 -2.62
CA PRO A 445 -17.46 -25.27 -1.17
C PRO A 445 -18.79 -24.85 -0.54
N GLU A 446 -19.07 -25.30 0.69
CA GLU A 446 -20.26 -24.95 1.51
C GLU A 446 -21.61 -25.45 0.96
N GLN A 447 -21.74 -25.67 -0.35
CA GLN A 447 -22.90 -26.25 -1.01
C GLN A 447 -22.60 -27.72 -1.30
N ASN A 448 -23.40 -28.67 -0.81
CA ASN A 448 -23.22 -30.11 -1.12
C ASN A 448 -23.70 -30.47 -2.54
N LEU A 449 -23.27 -29.68 -3.52
CA LEU A 449 -23.57 -29.75 -4.94
C LEU A 449 -22.26 -29.93 -5.71
N THR A 450 -22.30 -30.76 -6.75
CA THR A 450 -21.23 -30.89 -7.73
C THR A 450 -21.70 -30.28 -9.04
N ASP A 451 -20.88 -29.39 -9.59
CA ASP A 451 -21.10 -28.71 -10.86
C ASP A 451 -19.96 -29.04 -11.83
N THR A 452 -20.08 -28.65 -13.10
CA THR A 452 -19.01 -28.78 -14.10
C THR A 452 -18.30 -27.45 -14.29
N ARG A 453 -16.97 -27.44 -14.14
CA ARG A 453 -16.12 -26.32 -14.53
C ARG A 453 -15.39 -26.67 -15.82
N TYR A 454 -15.27 -25.71 -16.71
CA TYR A 454 -14.48 -25.84 -17.93
C TYR A 454 -13.12 -25.17 -17.74
N MET A 455 -12.04 -25.86 -18.09
CA MET A 455 -10.67 -25.34 -18.03
C MET A 455 -9.96 -25.62 -19.34
N GLU A 456 -9.27 -24.62 -19.89
CA GLU A 456 -8.51 -24.78 -21.13
C GLU A 456 -7.00 -24.77 -20.86
N THR A 457 -6.27 -25.74 -21.40
CA THR A 457 -4.83 -25.91 -21.16
C THR A 457 -4.13 -26.65 -22.32
N CYS A 458 -2.82 -26.44 -22.45
CA CYS A 458 -1.96 -27.23 -23.32
C CYS A 458 -1.49 -28.57 -22.70
N ARG A 459 -2.00 -28.90 -21.52
CA ARG A 459 -1.60 -30.06 -20.71
C ARG A 459 -2.70 -31.11 -20.75
N GLU A 460 -2.45 -32.28 -20.16
CA GLU A 460 -3.48 -33.30 -20.00
C GLU A 460 -4.54 -32.82 -19.00
N CYS A 461 -5.82 -33.08 -19.31
CA CYS A 461 -6.90 -32.75 -18.39
C CYS A 461 -6.74 -33.45 -17.04
N PRO A 462 -6.90 -32.74 -15.90
CA PRO A 462 -6.90 -33.33 -14.58
C PRO A 462 -8.16 -34.18 -14.33
N ASN A 463 -8.22 -34.90 -13.21
CA ASN A 463 -9.35 -35.75 -12.84
C ASN A 463 -10.55 -34.94 -12.31
N VAL A 464 -10.27 -33.85 -11.60
CA VAL A 464 -11.24 -32.92 -11.02
C VAL A 464 -10.80 -31.49 -11.30
N TYR A 465 -11.68 -30.51 -11.06
CA TYR A 465 -11.27 -29.11 -11.14
C TYR A 465 -10.25 -28.81 -10.03
N PRO A 466 -9.05 -28.27 -10.35
CA PRO A 466 -8.05 -27.91 -9.34
C PRO A 466 -8.65 -26.97 -8.29
N TRP A 467 -8.20 -27.07 -7.04
CA TRP A 467 -8.67 -26.17 -5.98
C TRP A 467 -7.71 -26.17 -4.78
N LEU A 468 -8.09 -25.46 -3.72
CA LEU A 468 -7.42 -25.46 -2.41
C LEU A 468 -7.17 -26.91 -1.91
N GLY A 469 -5.89 -27.26 -1.73
CA GLY A 469 -5.44 -28.57 -1.26
C GLY A 469 -5.37 -29.68 -2.32
N ASP A 470 -5.65 -29.39 -3.60
CA ASP A 470 -5.44 -30.26 -4.77
C ASP A 470 -5.24 -29.39 -6.04
N ALA A 471 -4.17 -28.60 -6.05
CA ALA A 471 -3.72 -27.76 -7.17
C ALA A 471 -3.38 -28.57 -8.42
N GLY A 472 -3.11 -29.88 -8.26
CA GLY A 472 -2.97 -30.81 -9.38
C GLY A 472 -4.28 -31.32 -9.98
N GLY A 473 -5.44 -31.04 -9.37
CA GLY A 473 -6.75 -31.56 -9.79
C GLY A 473 -6.83 -33.09 -9.80
N THR A 474 -6.17 -33.74 -8.85
CA THR A 474 -5.95 -35.20 -8.85
C THR A 474 -7.12 -36.01 -8.32
N GLY A 475 -8.06 -35.38 -7.60
CA GLY A 475 -9.23 -36.00 -6.97
C GLY A 475 -8.97 -36.51 -5.55
N ILE A 476 -7.84 -36.11 -4.95
CA ILE A 476 -7.45 -36.52 -3.58
C ILE A 476 -7.47 -35.28 -2.69
N GLN A 477 -8.44 -35.20 -1.79
CA GLN A 477 -8.60 -34.05 -0.90
C GLN A 477 -7.42 -33.91 0.07
N GLY A 478 -6.88 -32.69 0.19
CA GLY A 478 -5.76 -32.40 1.10
C GLY A 478 -4.46 -33.09 0.70
N ARG A 479 -4.29 -33.39 -0.59
CA ARG A 479 -3.07 -33.96 -1.15
C ARG A 479 -1.90 -33.01 -1.02
N ASP A 480 -2.16 -31.73 -1.29
CA ASP A 480 -1.13 -30.72 -1.30
C ASP A 480 -0.97 -30.17 0.12
N ASN A 481 0.17 -30.49 0.73
CA ASN A 481 0.60 -29.98 2.02
C ASN A 481 1.92 -29.24 1.79
N TYR A 482 1.85 -27.91 1.71
CA TYR A 482 2.98 -27.04 1.41
C TYR A 482 3.75 -26.74 2.70
N ILE A 483 4.65 -27.65 3.08
CA ILE A 483 5.47 -27.49 4.28
C ILE A 483 6.72 -26.67 3.94
N PHE A 484 6.87 -25.51 4.58
CA PHE A 484 8.15 -24.78 4.56
C PHE A 484 9.21 -25.56 5.37
N SER A 485 10.31 -25.93 4.73
CA SER A 485 11.35 -26.79 5.33
C SER A 485 12.48 -26.03 6.02
N GLY A 486 12.44 -24.69 6.09
CA GLY A 486 13.49 -23.86 6.68
C GLY A 486 13.53 -23.82 8.21
N ALA A 487 12.53 -24.36 8.91
CA ALA A 487 12.42 -24.31 10.37
C ALA A 487 13.07 -25.53 11.08
N SER A 488 14.30 -25.90 10.70
CA SER A 488 15.13 -26.84 11.47
C SER A 488 16.37 -26.13 12.03
N GLY A 489 16.15 -25.37 13.11
CA GLY A 489 17.18 -24.59 13.80
C GLY A 489 16.75 -24.20 15.21
N ASP A 490 17.17 -25.02 16.18
CA ASP A 490 17.35 -24.70 17.59
C ASP A 490 16.16 -24.06 18.37
N GLU A 491 15.13 -24.86 18.67
CA GLU A 491 14.54 -24.75 20.02
C GLU A 491 15.53 -25.34 21.02
N PRO A 492 15.91 -24.63 22.10
CA PRO A 492 16.76 -25.22 23.13
C PRO A 492 15.98 -26.29 23.89
N GLU A 493 16.51 -27.51 23.96
CA GLU A 493 15.96 -28.57 24.82
C GLU A 493 15.94 -28.08 26.29
N ASP A 494 14.73 -27.98 26.85
CA ASP A 494 14.52 -27.78 28.29
C ASP A 494 14.84 -29.08 29.02
N ASP A 495 16.14 -29.31 29.28
CA ASP A 495 16.59 -30.39 30.16
C ASP A 495 16.26 -30.06 31.62
N SER A 496 15.00 -30.27 31.97
CA SER A 496 14.51 -30.22 33.33
C SER A 496 13.59 -31.40 33.67
N THR A 497 14.11 -32.64 33.63
CA THR A 497 13.71 -33.72 34.59
C THR A 497 14.49 -35.05 34.45
N ALA A 498 15.52 -35.25 35.30
CA ALA A 498 15.80 -36.52 36.01
C ALA A 498 16.94 -36.38 37.06
#